data_AF-A0A662VTU8-F1
#
_entry.id   AF-A0A662VTU8-F1
#
_cell.length_a   1.000
_cell.length_b   1.000
_cell.length_c   1.000
_cell.angle_alpha   90.00
_cell.angle_beta   90.00
_cell.angle_gamma   90.00
#
_symmetry.space_group_name_H-M   'P 1'
#
loop_
_entity.id
_entity.type
_entity.pdbx_description
1 polymer ?
#
loop_
_entity_poly.entity_id
_entity_poly.type
_entity_poly.pdbx_seq_one_letter_code
_entity_poly.pdbx_strand_id
1 'polypeptide(L)'
;MGKTIKLPKYSEEEIKKIEEEFDTEEGWVKADEILGKDRVVKSTFVSDYDQVAEKLGERSISEQVKILCNPIYAGIGPYPSIISDEKWIEVGAKLIEEIGIKEYLLNVFYCIEKYLGDFPEKEKWITSAEDKIKEIGVEKFLRNLLATLREAFYDFKNH
;
A
#
# COMPACT_ATOMS: atom_id res chain seq x y z
N MET A 1 14.85 -15.09 -17.63
CA MET A 1 15.79 -13.94 -17.52
C MET A 1 14.96 -12.68 -17.32
N GLY A 2 14.80 -12.22 -16.08
CA GLY A 2 14.06 -10.99 -15.79
C GLY A 2 14.93 -9.76 -16.07
N LYS A 3 14.39 -8.76 -16.77
CA LYS A 3 15.06 -7.47 -16.99
C LYS A 3 15.00 -6.65 -15.71
N THR A 4 16.17 -6.24 -15.23
CA THR A 4 16.32 -5.28 -14.12
C THR A 4 15.87 -3.90 -14.57
N ILE A 5 14.83 -3.34 -13.96
CA ILE A 5 14.48 -1.92 -14.11
C ILE A 5 15.18 -1.17 -12.98
N LYS A 6 16.02 -0.19 -13.33
CA LYS A 6 16.67 0.69 -12.36
C LYS A 6 15.75 1.89 -12.14
N LEU A 7 15.25 2.05 -10.91
CA LEU A 7 14.62 3.31 -10.50
C LEU A 7 15.64 4.45 -10.58
N PRO A 8 15.22 5.68 -10.96
CA PRO A 8 16.08 6.84 -10.89
C PRO A 8 16.54 7.04 -9.45
N LYS A 9 17.85 7.23 -9.26
CA LYS A 9 18.39 7.60 -7.96
C LYS A 9 18.01 9.06 -7.74
N TYR A 10 17.14 9.31 -6.77
CA TYR A 10 16.91 10.66 -6.28
C TYR A 10 18.11 11.09 -5.44
N SER A 11 18.58 12.33 -5.65
CA SER A 11 19.58 12.93 -4.79
C SER A 11 18.99 13.27 -3.41
N GLU A 12 19.84 13.45 -2.41
CA GLU A 12 19.41 13.96 -1.10
C GLU A 12 18.68 15.31 -1.21
N GLU A 13 19.01 16.11 -2.23
CA GLU A 13 18.36 17.38 -2.51
C GLU A 13 16.93 17.21 -3.04
N GLU A 14 16.68 16.19 -3.86
CA GLU A 14 15.34 15.87 -4.37
C GLU A 14 14.45 15.33 -3.26
N ILE A 15 15.01 14.52 -2.34
CA ILE A 15 14.29 14.03 -1.16
C ILE A 15 13.91 15.20 -0.26
N LYS A 16 14.85 16.11 0.01
CA LYS A 16 14.60 17.30 0.83
C LYS A 16 13.52 18.21 0.25
N LYS A 17 13.44 18.31 -1.07
CA LYS A 17 12.40 19.09 -1.76
C LYS A 17 11.00 18.49 -1.57
N ILE A 18 10.91 17.16 -1.60
CA ILE A 18 9.66 16.44 -1.32
C ILE A 18 9.28 16.64 0.15
N GLU A 19 10.24 16.64 1.08
CA GLU A 19 9.98 16.93 2.49
C GLU A 19 9.45 18.35 2.68
N GLU A 20 10.06 19.36 2.05
CA GLU A 20 9.61 20.76 2.09
C GLU A 20 8.20 20.96 1.51
N GLU A 21 7.79 20.17 0.51
CA GLU A 21 6.43 20.20 -0.07
C GLU A 21 5.37 19.62 0.88
N PHE A 22 5.75 18.70 1.77
CA PHE A 22 4.84 18.08 2.74
C PHE A 22 4.87 18.77 4.12
N ASP A 23 5.89 19.59 4.40
CA ASP A 23 6.11 20.28 5.68
C ASP A 23 5.45 21.68 5.72
N THR A 24 4.17 21.75 5.38
CA THR A 24 3.43 23.04 5.35
C THR A 24 2.91 23.44 6.73
N GLU A 25 3.03 24.73 7.08
CA GLU A 25 2.52 25.30 8.35
C GLU A 25 1.04 24.97 8.61
N GLU A 26 0.21 24.91 7.57
CA GLU A 26 -1.22 24.56 7.69
C GLU A 26 -1.46 23.12 8.17
N GLY A 27 -0.58 22.18 7.81
CA GLY A 27 -0.65 20.80 8.28
C GLY A 27 -0.33 20.68 9.77
N TRP A 28 0.65 21.45 10.24
CA TRP A 28 1.06 21.46 11.64
C TRP A 28 0.07 22.19 12.55
N VAL A 29 -0.55 23.27 12.09
CA VAL A 29 -1.59 23.99 12.85
C VAL A 29 -2.78 23.08 13.16
N LYS A 30 -3.23 22.26 12.20
CA LYS A 30 -4.30 21.27 12.44
C LYS A 30 -3.88 20.16 13.39
N ALA A 31 -2.63 19.70 13.30
CA ALA A 31 -2.10 18.70 14.23
C ALA A 31 -2.03 19.25 15.66
N ASP A 32 -1.72 20.53 15.84
CA ASP A 32 -1.66 21.19 17.15
C ASP A 32 -3.03 21.42 17.79
N GLU A 33 -4.07 21.69 16.99
CA GLU A 33 -5.45 21.76 17.48
C GLU A 33 -5.96 20.41 18.00
N ILE A 34 -5.54 19.31 17.37
CA ILE A 34 -6.00 17.95 17.71
C ILE A 34 -5.18 17.35 18.86
N LEU A 35 -3.86 17.58 18.88
CA LEU A 35 -2.92 16.82 19.73
C LEU A 35 -2.32 17.63 20.87
N GLY A 36 -2.59 18.95 20.94
CA GLY A 36 -2.09 19.83 21.99
C GLY A 36 -0.62 20.26 21.79
N LYS A 37 -0.28 21.44 22.31
CA LYS A 37 0.97 22.17 22.02
C LYS A 37 2.20 21.72 22.80
N ASP A 38 2.03 20.88 23.83
CA ASP A 38 3.11 20.47 24.73
C ASP A 38 3.56 19.04 24.40
N ARG A 39 4.17 18.88 23.23
CA ARG A 39 4.71 17.59 22.79
C ARG A 39 6.13 17.72 22.23
N VAL A 40 6.97 16.76 22.60
CA VAL A 40 8.25 16.54 21.93
C VAL A 40 7.97 15.65 20.73
N VAL A 41 7.91 16.24 19.54
CA VAL A 41 7.88 15.48 18.29
C VAL A 41 9.29 14.93 18.07
N LYS A 42 9.48 13.65 18.38
CA LYS A 42 10.68 12.92 17.98
C LYS A 42 10.37 12.28 16.63
N SER A 43 10.94 12.84 15.56
CA SER A 43 10.98 12.18 14.25
C SER A 43 11.82 10.92 14.37
N THR A 44 11.18 9.85 14.81
CA THR A 44 11.78 8.53 14.82
C THR A 44 11.44 7.94 13.46
N PHE A 45 12.35 8.08 12.49
CA PHE A 45 12.39 7.11 11.42
C PHE A 45 12.62 5.77 12.12
N VAL A 46 11.57 4.97 12.25
CA VAL A 46 11.65 3.64 12.85
C VAL A 46 12.41 2.78 11.85
N SER A 47 13.75 2.80 11.95
CA SER A 47 14.66 1.92 11.23
C SER A 47 14.74 0.54 11.89
N ASP A 48 13.65 0.07 12.50
CA ASP A 48 13.57 -1.29 13.07
C ASP A 48 13.28 -2.35 12.00
N TYR A 49 13.30 -1.97 10.72
CA TYR A 49 13.08 -2.88 9.59
C TYR A 49 14.35 -3.62 9.13
N ASP A 50 15.54 -3.16 9.51
CA ASP A 50 16.81 -3.82 9.16
C ASP A 50 16.97 -5.19 9.86
N GLN A 51 16.48 -5.34 11.08
CA GLN A 51 16.60 -6.60 11.83
C GLN A 51 15.59 -7.68 11.37
N VAL A 52 14.52 -7.28 10.68
CA VAL A 52 13.53 -8.20 10.10
C VAL A 52 13.93 -8.59 8.67
N ALA A 53 14.52 -7.66 7.92
CA ALA A 53 15.06 -7.90 6.59
C ALA A 53 16.24 -8.90 6.60
N GLU A 54 17.05 -8.90 7.66
CA GLU A 54 18.17 -9.84 7.81
C GLU A 54 17.70 -11.28 8.13
N LYS A 55 16.53 -11.44 8.76
CA LYS A 55 15.96 -12.76 9.13
C LYS A 55 15.14 -13.42 8.02
N LEU A 56 14.65 -12.66 7.06
CA LEU A 56 13.77 -13.14 5.99
C LEU A 56 14.49 -12.97 4.65
N GLY A 57 15.33 -13.95 4.33
CA GLY A 57 16.10 -13.99 3.09
C GLY A 57 15.25 -13.71 1.85
N GLU A 58 15.72 -12.75 1.06
CA GLU A 58 15.37 -12.49 -0.34
C GLU A 58 13.89 -12.31 -0.68
N ARG A 59 13.40 -11.08 -0.52
CA ARG A 59 12.68 -10.29 -1.54
C ARG A 59 12.36 -8.90 -0.97
N SER A 60 13.32 -7.99 -1.10
CA SER A 60 13.11 -6.56 -0.84
C SER A 60 12.26 -5.99 -1.96
N ILE A 61 10.96 -6.15 -1.81
CA ILE A 61 9.97 -5.26 -2.40
C ILE A 61 10.24 -3.90 -1.75
N SER A 62 10.57 -2.89 -2.55
CA SER A 62 10.82 -1.55 -2.01
C SER A 62 9.63 -1.12 -1.16
N GLU A 63 9.89 -0.45 -0.05
CA GLU A 63 8.87 0.01 0.89
C GLU A 63 7.75 0.81 0.20
N GLN A 64 8.11 1.49 -0.90
CA GLN A 64 7.21 2.17 -1.82
C GLN A 64 6.12 1.24 -2.40
N VAL A 65 6.47 0.03 -2.83
CA VAL A 65 5.48 -0.91 -3.40
C VAL A 65 4.49 -1.37 -2.33
N LYS A 66 4.91 -1.55 -1.07
CA LYS A 66 3.97 -1.87 0.02
C LYS A 66 2.99 -0.73 0.29
N ILE A 67 3.45 0.52 0.18
CA ILE A 67 2.57 1.70 0.28
C ILE A 67 1.57 1.70 -0.89
N LEU A 68 2.05 1.52 -2.12
CA LEU A 68 1.20 1.62 -3.30
C LEU A 68 0.21 0.45 -3.46
N CYS A 69 0.53 -0.74 -2.94
CA CYS A 69 -0.36 -1.89 -2.94
C CYS A 69 -1.37 -1.87 -1.79
N ASN A 70 -1.25 -0.97 -0.80
CA ASN A 70 -2.07 -1.02 0.41
C ASN A 70 -3.53 -0.60 0.10
N PRO A 71 -4.51 -1.52 0.18
CA PRO A 71 -5.90 -1.20 -0.13
C PRO A 71 -6.59 -0.34 0.96
N ILE A 72 -5.98 -0.21 2.14
CA ILE A 72 -6.50 0.63 3.22
C ILE A 72 -6.60 2.10 2.81
N TYR A 73 -5.71 2.57 1.93
CA TYR A 73 -5.79 3.94 1.41
C TYR A 73 -7.04 4.19 0.56
N ALA A 74 -7.66 3.14 0.01
CA ALA A 74 -8.96 3.19 -0.67
C ALA A 74 -10.16 2.97 0.29
N GLY A 75 -9.92 3.04 1.61
CA GLY A 75 -10.97 2.95 2.63
C GLY A 75 -11.47 1.52 2.86
N ILE A 76 -10.59 0.52 2.75
CA ILE A 76 -10.91 -0.85 3.17
C ILE A 76 -10.78 -0.97 4.69
N GLY A 77 -11.78 -1.59 5.34
CA GLY A 77 -11.84 -1.75 6.80
C GLY A 77 -12.39 -0.51 7.52
N PRO A 78 -11.98 -0.24 8.77
CA PRO A 78 -12.48 0.89 9.56
C PRO A 78 -11.85 2.24 9.17
N TYR A 79 -11.01 2.26 8.14
CA TYR A 79 -10.19 3.40 7.77
C TYR A 79 -10.88 4.29 6.73
N PRO A 80 -10.73 5.63 6.82
CA PRO A 80 -11.24 6.53 5.79
C PRO A 80 -10.48 6.33 4.46
N SER A 81 -11.19 6.51 3.35
CA SER A 81 -10.55 6.59 2.02
C SER A 81 -9.73 7.88 1.93
N ILE A 82 -8.43 7.73 1.68
CA ILE A 82 -7.46 8.82 1.46
C ILE A 82 -7.29 9.06 -0.04
N ILE A 83 -7.35 8.00 -0.85
CA ILE A 83 -7.36 8.06 -2.31
C ILE A 83 -8.62 7.40 -2.86
N SER A 84 -9.06 7.82 -4.06
CA SER A 84 -10.21 7.20 -4.73
C SER A 84 -9.91 5.78 -5.18
N ASP A 85 -10.97 4.98 -5.31
CA ASP A 85 -10.90 3.63 -5.89
C ASP A 85 -10.21 3.68 -7.26
N GLU A 86 -10.60 4.62 -8.13
CA GLU A 86 -9.99 4.83 -9.45
C GLU A 86 -8.49 5.05 -9.36
N LYS A 87 -8.02 5.83 -8.39
CA LYS A 87 -6.60 6.12 -8.26
C LYS A 87 -5.82 4.88 -7.81
N TRP A 88 -6.37 4.13 -6.86
CA TRP A 88 -5.77 2.88 -6.41
C TRP A 88 -5.71 1.85 -7.54
N ILE A 89 -6.77 1.75 -8.36
CA ILE A 89 -6.84 0.86 -9.53
C ILE A 89 -5.83 1.26 -10.60
N GLU A 90 -5.74 2.56 -10.93
CA GLU A 90 -4.79 3.07 -11.94
C GLU A 90 -3.34 2.75 -11.56
N VAL A 91 -2.97 3.01 -10.31
CA VAL A 91 -1.64 2.72 -9.78
C VAL A 91 -1.40 1.21 -9.72
N GLY A 92 -2.39 0.44 -9.29
CA GLY A 92 -2.32 -1.02 -9.23
C GLY A 92 -2.10 -1.65 -10.60
N ALA A 93 -2.81 -1.18 -11.63
CA ALA A 93 -2.63 -1.65 -13.00
C ALA A 93 -1.20 -1.43 -13.50
N LYS A 94 -0.64 -0.23 -13.26
CA LYS A 94 0.77 0.09 -13.61
C LYS A 94 1.76 -0.80 -12.85
N LEU A 95 1.54 -1.02 -11.56
CA LEU A 95 2.41 -1.91 -10.78
C LEU A 95 2.32 -3.36 -11.26
N ILE A 96 1.14 -3.85 -11.65
CA ILE A 96 0.99 -5.19 -12.22
C ILE A 96 1.83 -5.36 -13.50
N GLU A 97 1.95 -4.33 -14.32
CA GLU A 97 2.84 -4.35 -15.49
C GLU A 97 4.32 -4.45 -15.11
N GLU A 98 4.73 -3.84 -13.98
CA GLU A 98 6.12 -3.81 -13.53
C GLU A 98 6.54 -5.07 -12.76
N ILE A 99 5.73 -5.51 -11.79
CA ILE A 99 6.08 -6.59 -10.85
C ILE A 99 5.29 -7.89 -11.08
N GLY A 100 4.27 -7.85 -11.95
CA GLY A 100 3.40 -8.98 -12.22
C GLY A 100 2.26 -9.13 -11.19
N ILE A 101 1.15 -9.70 -11.64
CA ILE A 101 -0.09 -9.81 -10.84
C ILE A 101 0.08 -10.62 -9.57
N LYS A 102 0.84 -11.72 -9.61
CA LYS A 102 1.06 -12.57 -8.45
C LYS A 102 1.77 -11.81 -7.33
N GLU A 103 2.83 -11.08 -7.66
CA GLU A 103 3.59 -10.29 -6.68
C GLU A 103 2.75 -9.12 -6.16
N TYR A 104 1.98 -8.46 -7.03
CA TYR A 104 1.05 -7.42 -6.62
C TYR A 104 0.04 -7.93 -5.59
N LEU A 105 -0.63 -9.06 -5.86
CA LEU A 105 -1.62 -9.65 -4.95
C LEU A 105 -1.01 -10.09 -3.62
N LEU A 106 0.20 -10.67 -3.63
CA LEU A 106 0.90 -11.02 -2.39
C LEU A 106 1.14 -9.79 -1.50
N ASN A 107 1.48 -8.64 -2.09
CA ASN A 107 1.62 -7.40 -1.34
C ASN A 107 0.29 -6.86 -0.80
N VAL A 108 -0.77 -6.88 -1.63
CA VAL A 108 -2.12 -6.48 -1.19
C VAL A 108 -2.55 -7.32 0.01
N PHE A 109 -2.44 -8.65 -0.08
CA PHE A 109 -2.87 -9.55 0.98
C PHE A 109 -1.97 -9.48 2.21
N TYR A 110 -0.67 -9.23 2.05
CA TYR A 110 0.20 -8.93 3.18
C TYR A 110 -0.30 -7.71 3.96
N CYS A 111 -0.68 -6.62 3.28
CA CYS A 111 -1.26 -5.45 3.93
C CYS A 111 -2.58 -5.77 4.64
N ILE A 112 -3.48 -6.50 3.98
CA ILE A 112 -4.75 -6.95 4.59
C ILE A 112 -4.49 -7.75 5.85
N GLU A 113 -3.67 -8.80 5.79
CA GLU A 113 -3.40 -9.67 6.94
C GLU A 113 -2.74 -8.94 8.10
N LYS A 114 -1.82 -8.03 7.79
CA LYS A 114 -1.09 -7.25 8.80
C LYS A 114 -2.00 -6.31 9.60
N TYR A 115 -3.03 -5.75 8.98
CA TYR A 115 -3.83 -4.67 9.57
C TYR A 115 -5.29 -5.03 9.85
N LEU A 116 -5.84 -6.00 9.11
CA LEU A 116 -7.24 -6.42 9.15
C LEU A 116 -7.41 -7.93 9.43
N GLY A 117 -6.32 -8.69 9.55
CA GLY A 117 -6.39 -10.13 9.83
C GLY A 117 -6.69 -10.99 8.61
N ASP A 118 -7.07 -12.26 8.85
CA ASP A 118 -7.08 -13.30 7.81
C ASP A 118 -8.10 -13.02 6.69
N PHE A 119 -7.68 -13.29 5.45
CA PHE A 119 -8.54 -13.24 4.27
C PHE A 119 -8.59 -14.62 3.60
N PRO A 120 -9.58 -15.48 3.95
CA PRO A 120 -9.59 -16.88 3.55
C PRO A 120 -9.60 -17.12 2.03
N GLU A 121 -10.09 -16.15 1.24
CA GLU A 121 -10.16 -16.27 -0.22
C GLU A 121 -8.86 -15.93 -0.97
N LYS A 122 -7.78 -15.53 -0.27
CA LYS A 122 -6.53 -15.06 -0.91
C LYS A 122 -5.97 -16.02 -1.97
N GLU A 123 -5.94 -17.32 -1.68
CA GLU A 123 -5.34 -18.32 -2.58
C GLU A 123 -6.13 -18.47 -3.88
N LYS A 124 -7.46 -18.36 -3.78
CA LYS A 124 -8.36 -18.37 -4.94
C LYS A 124 -8.12 -17.15 -5.82
N TRP A 125 -7.91 -15.97 -5.22
CA TRP A 125 -7.57 -14.76 -5.95
C TRP A 125 -6.21 -14.88 -6.65
N ILE A 126 -5.17 -15.33 -5.95
CA ILE A 126 -3.82 -15.49 -6.52
C ILE A 126 -3.81 -16.49 -7.68
N THR A 127 -4.44 -17.65 -7.50
CA THR A 127 -4.39 -18.74 -8.49
C THR A 127 -5.21 -18.43 -9.74
N SER A 128 -6.32 -17.70 -9.61
CA SER A 128 -7.20 -17.36 -10.75
C SER A 128 -6.89 -16.02 -11.42
N ALA A 129 -5.91 -15.26 -10.91
CA ALA A 129 -5.71 -13.86 -11.30
C ALA A 129 -5.41 -13.68 -12.79
N GLU A 130 -4.44 -14.44 -13.33
CA GLU A 130 -4.01 -14.30 -14.72
C GLU A 130 -5.14 -14.59 -15.70
N ASP A 131 -5.90 -15.66 -15.48
CA ASP A 131 -6.98 -16.06 -16.37
C ASP A 131 -8.15 -15.09 -16.30
N LYS A 132 -8.50 -14.62 -15.09
CA LYS A 132 -9.51 -13.56 -14.94
C LYS A 132 -9.09 -12.28 -15.63
N ILE A 133 -7.83 -11.84 -15.47
CA ILE A 133 -7.36 -10.62 -16.13
C ILE A 133 -7.44 -10.75 -17.66
N LYS A 134 -7.14 -11.92 -18.23
CA LYS A 134 -7.33 -12.17 -19.68
C LYS A 134 -8.80 -12.07 -20.10
N GLU A 135 -9.72 -12.52 -19.24
CA GLU A 135 -11.16 -12.51 -19.51
C GLU A 135 -11.79 -11.11 -19.38
N ILE A 136 -11.49 -10.40 -18.29
CA ILE A 136 -12.22 -9.18 -17.91
C ILE A 136 -11.38 -7.90 -17.92
N GLY A 137 -10.06 -8.02 -18.09
CA GLY A 137 -9.11 -6.91 -18.01
C GLY A 137 -8.66 -6.58 -16.58
N VAL A 138 -7.47 -5.98 -16.46
CA VAL A 138 -6.84 -5.68 -15.16
C VAL A 138 -7.64 -4.71 -14.30
N GLU A 139 -8.19 -3.66 -14.89
CA GLU A 139 -8.95 -2.66 -14.12
C GLU A 139 -10.22 -3.25 -13.51
N LYS A 140 -10.97 -4.03 -14.30
CA LYS A 140 -12.19 -4.69 -13.81
C LYS A 140 -11.87 -5.76 -12.78
N PHE A 141 -10.75 -6.47 -12.94
CA PHE A 141 -10.25 -7.39 -11.93
C PHE A 141 -9.95 -6.67 -10.60
N LEU A 142 -9.24 -5.54 -10.63
CA LEU A 142 -8.92 -4.76 -9.44
C LEU A 142 -10.17 -4.15 -8.79
N ARG A 143 -11.14 -3.68 -9.58
CA ARG A 143 -12.45 -3.24 -9.06
C ARG A 143 -13.16 -4.35 -8.30
N ASN A 144 -13.19 -5.56 -8.87
CA ASN A 144 -13.81 -6.71 -8.22
C ASN A 144 -13.06 -7.09 -6.92
N LEU A 145 -11.73 -7.08 -6.93
CA LEU A 145 -10.93 -7.33 -5.74
C LEU A 145 -11.26 -6.33 -4.63
N LEU A 146 -11.29 -5.03 -4.95
CA LEU A 146 -11.56 -3.98 -3.99
C LEU A 146 -12.98 -4.10 -3.41
N ALA A 147 -13.97 -4.40 -4.25
CA ALA A 147 -15.34 -4.65 -3.81
C ALA A 147 -15.42 -5.84 -2.84
N THR A 148 -14.78 -6.97 -3.17
CA THR A 148 -14.75 -8.15 -2.30
C THR A 148 -14.03 -7.88 -0.98
N LEU A 149 -12.92 -7.15 -1.00
CA LEU A 149 -12.23 -6.75 0.24
C LEU A 149 -13.11 -5.84 1.10
N ARG A 150 -13.84 -4.92 0.46
CA ARG A 150 -14.76 -4.01 1.18
C ARG A 150 -15.90 -4.79 1.83
N GLU A 151 -16.47 -5.77 1.15
CA GLU A 151 -17.49 -6.66 1.72
C GLU A 151 -16.94 -7.50 2.88
N ALA A 152 -15.75 -8.08 2.71
CA ALA A 152 -15.13 -8.93 3.73
C ALA A 152 -14.78 -8.17 5.02
N PHE A 153 -14.44 -6.89 4.91
CA PHE A 153 -13.99 -6.06 6.03
C PHE A 153 -14.93 -4.89 6.36
N TYR A 154 -16.18 -4.92 5.85
CA TYR A 154 -17.17 -3.86 6.08
C TYR A 154 -17.51 -3.70 7.57
N ASP A 155 -17.65 -4.81 8.29
CA ASP A 155 -18.11 -4.86 9.68
C ASP A 155 -16.97 -4.88 10.71
N PHE A 156 -15.77 -4.42 10.35
CA PHE A 156 -14.60 -4.41 11.25
C PHE A 156 -14.80 -3.61 12.56
N LYS A 157 -15.90 -2.87 12.70
CA LYS A 157 -16.30 -2.18 13.94
C LYS A 157 -17.00 -3.07 14.98
N ASN A 158 -17.35 -4.31 14.65
CA ASN A 158 -18.16 -5.20 15.50
C ASN A 158 -17.41 -6.40 16.10
N HIS A 159 -16.08 -6.48 15.92
CA HIS A 159 -15.23 -7.54 16.49
C HIS A 159 -14.23 -7.01 17.52
#